data_AF-A0A4V1ZZ00-F1
#
_entry.id   AF-A0A4V1ZZ00-F1
#
_cell.length_a   1.000
_cell.length_b   1.000
_cell.length_c   1.000
_cell.angle_alpha   90.00
_cell.angle_beta   90.00
_cell.angle_gamma   90.00
#
_symmetry.space_group_name_H-M   'P 1'
#
loop_
_entity.id
_entity.type
_entity.pdbx_description
1 polymer ?
#
loop_
_entity_poly.entity_id
_entity_poly.type
_entity_poly.pdbx_seq_one_letter_code
_entity_poly.pdbx_strand_id
1 'polypeptide(L)'
;MGAHGPAVNAAASFTPTDYSIHFFLQLAIIILAARVVGLLGQKFLGQPQVVGEMIAGVVLGPSLFGLFFPELQAAIFPKETKNVLYVGAQFGVGLYMFLVGCTLHLDHFKTKAKSAASVSIAGIATPFVMAALITPLLLTVPGLFAEGISQWSATLFMGACIALTAFPMLARIINERGLADSSLGT
;
A
#
# COMPACT_ATOMS: atom_id res chain seq x y z
N MET A 1 -48.75 -17.38 -21.29
CA MET A 1 -47.40 -17.81 -20.85
C MET A 1 -46.40 -17.25 -21.86
N GLY A 2 -45.86 -16.05 -21.60
CA GLY A 2 -44.89 -15.39 -22.47
C GLY A 2 -43.48 -15.86 -22.16
N ALA A 3 -42.73 -16.26 -23.17
CA ALA A 3 -41.47 -17.02 -23.08
C ALA A 3 -40.22 -16.18 -22.75
N HIS A 4 -40.36 -15.05 -22.06
CA HIS A 4 -39.23 -14.18 -21.72
C HIS A 4 -39.32 -13.74 -20.26
N GLY A 5 -38.70 -14.54 -19.38
CA GLY A 5 -38.34 -14.06 -18.04
C GLY A 5 -37.40 -12.85 -18.14
N PRO A 6 -37.30 -12.02 -17.08
CA PRO A 6 -36.48 -10.82 -17.13
C PRO A 6 -35.05 -11.20 -17.53
N ALA A 7 -34.52 -10.50 -18.53
CA ALA A 7 -33.14 -10.69 -18.97
C ALA A 7 -32.22 -10.47 -17.76
N VAL A 8 -31.74 -11.58 -17.18
CA VAL A 8 -30.60 -11.56 -16.29
C VAL A 8 -29.48 -10.96 -17.13
N ASN A 9 -29.05 -9.74 -16.78
CA ASN A 9 -27.87 -9.12 -17.37
C ASN A 9 -26.77 -10.17 -17.37
N ALA A 10 -26.43 -10.68 -18.55
CA ALA A 10 -25.33 -11.61 -18.70
C ALA A 10 -24.10 -10.90 -18.15
N ALA A 11 -23.60 -11.36 -16.99
CA ALA A 11 -22.35 -10.87 -16.44
C ALA A 11 -21.31 -10.98 -17.56
N ALA A 12 -20.82 -9.83 -18.04
CA ALA A 12 -19.85 -9.77 -19.12
C ALA A 12 -18.68 -10.69 -18.74
N SER A 13 -18.58 -11.83 -19.42
CA SER A 13 -17.58 -12.83 -19.12
C SER A 13 -16.27 -12.36 -19.72
N PHE A 14 -15.36 -11.86 -18.88
CA PHE A 14 -14.04 -11.42 -19.32
C PHE A 14 -13.30 -12.58 -19.98
N THR A 15 -12.93 -12.39 -21.25
CA THR A 15 -12.02 -13.31 -21.93
C THR A 15 -10.57 -13.04 -21.48
N PRO A 16 -9.64 -14.00 -21.65
CA PRO A 16 -8.22 -13.79 -21.34
C PRO A 16 -7.62 -12.55 -22.03
N THR A 17 -8.12 -12.23 -23.23
CA THR A 17 -7.72 -11.04 -23.99
C THR A 17 -8.19 -9.76 -23.29
N ASP A 18 -9.41 -9.73 -22.76
CA ASP A 18 -9.94 -8.58 -22.02
C ASP A 18 -9.12 -8.31 -20.75
N TYR A 19 -8.75 -9.36 -20.00
CA TYR A 19 -7.86 -9.24 -18.86
C TYR A 19 -6.51 -8.60 -19.24
N SER A 20 -5.93 -9.04 -20.35
CA SER A 20 -4.64 -8.53 -20.82
C SER A 20 -4.73 -7.06 -21.23
N ILE A 21 -5.74 -6.68 -22.00
CA ILE A 21 -5.96 -5.30 -22.45
C ILE A 21 -6.16 -4.38 -21.24
N HIS A 22 -7.06 -4.74 -20.33
CA HIS A 22 -7.30 -3.95 -19.13
C HIS A 22 -6.06 -3.85 -18.24
N PHE A 23 -5.31 -4.94 -18.07
CA PHE A 23 -4.09 -4.94 -17.24
C PHE A 23 -3.01 -3.98 -17.79
N PHE A 24 -2.72 -4.04 -19.09
CA PHE A 24 -1.72 -3.15 -19.70
C PHE A 24 -2.20 -1.69 -19.72
N LEU A 25 -3.48 -1.44 -19.97
CA LEU A 25 -4.07 -0.10 -19.88
C LEU A 25 -3.95 0.47 -18.47
N GLN A 26 -4.28 -0.33 -17.44
CA GLN A 26 -4.17 0.05 -16.03
C GLN A 26 -2.72 0.37 -15.67
N LEU A 27 -1.77 -0.48 -16.06
CA LEU A 27 -0.35 -0.22 -15.83
C LEU A 27 0.10 1.08 -16.48
N ALA A 28 -0.30 1.34 -17.74
CA ALA A 28 0.04 2.57 -18.42
C ALA A 28 -0.50 3.80 -17.69
N ILE A 29 -1.75 3.77 -17.24
CA ILE A 29 -2.39 4.86 -16.48
C ILE A 29 -1.70 5.05 -15.12
N ILE A 30 -1.43 3.97 -14.38
CA ILE A 30 -0.77 4.02 -13.08
C ILE A 30 0.64 4.61 -13.22
N ILE A 31 1.44 4.12 -14.17
CA ILE A 31 2.81 4.60 -14.39
C ILE A 31 2.80 6.08 -14.81
N LEU A 32 1.90 6.47 -15.71
CA LEU A 32 1.77 7.85 -16.16
C LEU A 32 1.40 8.77 -14.99
N ALA A 33 0.37 8.42 -14.22
CA ALA A 33 -0.06 9.20 -13.07
C ALA A 33 1.03 9.30 -12.00
N ALA A 34 1.66 8.17 -11.67
CA ALA A 34 2.79 8.10 -10.74
C ALA A 34 3.94 9.01 -11.19
N ARG A 35 4.26 9.03 -12.48
CA ARG A 35 5.32 9.89 -13.03
C ARG A 35 4.95 11.36 -12.99
N VAL A 36 3.73 11.72 -13.39
CA VAL A 36 3.27 13.11 -13.40
C VAL A 36 3.22 13.65 -11.96
N VAL A 37 2.56 12.95 -11.04
CA VAL A 37 2.45 13.38 -9.64
C VAL A 37 3.81 13.39 -8.95
N GLY A 38 4.66 12.40 -9.22
CA GLY A 38 6.04 12.36 -8.72
C GLY A 38 6.87 13.55 -9.20
N LEU A 39 6.84 13.88 -10.49
CA LEU A 39 7.56 15.03 -11.05
C LEU A 39 7.04 16.37 -10.51
N LEU A 40 5.71 16.51 -10.38
CA LEU A 40 5.10 17.70 -9.79
C LEU A 40 5.50 17.82 -8.31
N GLY A 41 5.43 16.74 -7.54
CA GLY A 41 5.81 16.71 -6.13
C GLY A 41 7.29 17.02 -5.91
N GLN A 42 8.17 16.50 -6.76
CA GLN A 42 9.60 16.83 -6.73
C GLN A 42 9.84 18.30 -7.07
N LYS A 43 9.25 18.79 -8.17
CA LYS A 43 9.51 20.14 -8.68
C LYS A 43 8.94 21.24 -7.78
N PHE A 44 7.74 21.05 -7.23
CA PHE A 44 7.03 22.10 -6.49
C PHE A 44 7.13 21.95 -4.97
N LEU A 45 7.26 20.73 -4.46
CA LEU A 45 7.22 20.44 -3.02
C LEU A 45 8.52 19.83 -2.49
N GLY A 46 9.48 19.53 -3.37
CA GLY A 46 10.74 18.89 -2.99
C GLY A 46 10.57 17.49 -2.40
N GLN A 47 9.45 16.81 -2.66
CA GLN A 47 9.16 15.46 -2.12
C GLN A 47 9.90 14.38 -2.92
N PRO A 48 10.32 13.26 -2.28
CA PRO A 48 10.85 12.09 -3.00
C PRO A 48 9.86 11.55 -4.04
N GLN A 49 10.35 10.88 -5.09
CA GLN A 49 9.49 10.38 -6.16
C GLN A 49 8.40 9.48 -5.61
N VAL A 50 8.81 8.57 -4.73
CA VAL A 50 7.93 7.54 -4.20
C VAL A 50 6.76 8.08 -3.39
N VAL A 51 6.90 9.24 -2.74
CA VAL A 51 5.78 9.90 -2.05
C VAL A 51 4.72 10.33 -3.08
N GLY A 52 5.15 10.85 -4.23
CA GLY A 52 4.26 11.20 -5.34
C GLY A 52 3.56 9.98 -5.94
N GLU A 53 4.21 8.81 -5.98
CA GLU A 53 3.61 7.57 -6.45
C GLU A 53 2.50 7.07 -5.49
N MET A 54 2.71 7.20 -4.18
CA MET A 54 1.68 6.90 -3.17
C MET A 54 0.47 7.84 -3.33
N ILE A 55 0.72 9.14 -3.52
CA ILE A 55 -0.34 10.13 -3.76
C ILE A 55 -1.09 9.80 -5.06
N ALA A 56 -0.39 9.44 -6.14
CA ALA A 56 -1.01 9.03 -7.39
C ALA A 56 -1.94 7.82 -7.20
N GLY A 57 -1.55 6.84 -6.37
CA GLY A 57 -2.40 5.71 -6.02
C GLY A 57 -3.69 6.13 -5.30
N VAL A 58 -3.60 7.06 -4.34
CA VAL A 58 -4.78 7.61 -3.65
C VAL A 58 -5.67 8.39 -4.62
N VAL A 59 -5.05 9.19 -5.49
CA VAL A 59 -5.76 9.99 -6.52
C VAL A 59 -6.52 9.08 -7.46
N LEU A 60 -5.89 8.05 -8.04
CA LEU A 60 -6.52 7.09 -8.96
C LEU A 60 -7.49 6.12 -8.27
N GLY A 61 -7.36 5.98 -6.94
CA GLY A 61 -8.15 5.06 -6.13
C GLY A 61 -9.61 5.49 -5.96
N PRO A 62 -10.42 4.62 -5.34
CA PRO A 62 -11.82 4.93 -5.05
C PRO A 62 -11.97 6.10 -4.07
N SER A 63 -10.95 6.40 -3.27
CA SER A 63 -10.96 7.46 -2.26
C SER A 63 -11.06 8.87 -2.84
N LEU A 64 -10.54 9.11 -4.05
CA LEU A 64 -10.59 10.42 -4.69
C LEU A 64 -11.22 10.34 -6.09
N PHE A 65 -10.60 9.64 -7.03
CA PHE A 65 -11.16 9.53 -8.39
C PHE A 65 -12.51 8.82 -8.40
N GLY A 66 -12.68 7.76 -7.61
CA GLY A 66 -13.98 7.09 -7.45
C GLY A 66 -15.04 7.93 -6.74
N LEU A 67 -14.65 8.95 -5.96
CA LEU A 67 -15.59 9.86 -5.30
C LEU A 67 -16.20 10.84 -6.29
N PHE A 68 -15.41 11.37 -7.23
CA PHE A 68 -15.87 12.33 -8.24
C PHE A 68 -16.40 11.67 -9.51
N PHE A 69 -15.80 10.56 -9.94
CA PHE A 69 -16.10 9.87 -11.20
C PHE A 69 -16.21 8.34 -11.01
N PRO A 70 -17.23 7.85 -10.28
CA PRO A 70 -17.36 6.44 -9.93
C PRO A 70 -17.49 5.51 -11.15
N GLU A 71 -18.24 5.93 -12.17
CA GLU A 71 -18.43 5.12 -13.39
C GLU A 71 -17.14 4.99 -14.20
N LEU A 72 -16.39 6.08 -14.34
CA LEU A 72 -15.11 6.08 -15.05
C LEU A 72 -14.05 5.28 -14.29
N GLN A 73 -14.03 5.38 -12.95
CA GLN A 73 -13.17 4.57 -12.11
C GLN A 73 -13.47 3.07 -12.28
N ALA A 74 -14.75 2.70 -12.29
CA ALA A 74 -15.17 1.31 -12.48
C ALA A 74 -14.86 0.78 -13.90
N ALA A 75 -14.92 1.65 -14.91
CA ALA A 75 -14.56 1.31 -16.29
C ALA A 75 -13.05 1.08 -16.47
N ILE A 76 -12.21 1.90 -15.83
CA ILE A 76 -10.75 1.78 -15.91
C ILE A 76 -10.23 0.64 -15.00
N PHE A 77 -10.80 0.51 -13.80
CA PHE A 77 -10.41 -0.49 -12.80
C PHE A 77 -11.58 -1.42 -12.44
N PRO A 78 -12.02 -2.30 -13.37
CA PRO A 78 -13.09 -3.25 -13.12
C PRO A 78 -12.66 -4.31 -12.09
N LYS A 79 -13.61 -4.78 -11.28
CA LYS A 79 -13.36 -5.65 -10.10
C LYS A 79 -12.62 -6.94 -10.47
N GLU A 80 -12.91 -7.47 -11.64
CA GLU A 80 -12.37 -8.69 -12.21
C GLU A 80 -10.84 -8.61 -12.39
N THR A 81 -10.35 -7.46 -12.87
CA THR A 81 -8.91 -7.24 -13.12
C THR A 81 -8.13 -6.79 -11.88
N LYS A 82 -8.81 -6.28 -10.83
CA LYS A 82 -8.13 -5.81 -9.60
C LYS A 82 -7.31 -6.90 -8.92
N ASN A 83 -7.76 -8.15 -8.96
CA ASN A 83 -7.01 -9.27 -8.38
C ASN A 83 -5.71 -9.54 -9.15
N VAL A 84 -5.74 -9.45 -10.48
CA VAL A 84 -4.54 -9.60 -11.32
C VAL A 84 -3.54 -8.48 -11.02
N LEU A 85 -4.03 -7.23 -10.95
CA LEU A 85 -3.22 -6.09 -10.58
C LEU A 85 -2.63 -6.22 -9.18
N TYR A 86 -3.41 -6.72 -8.20
CA TYR A 86 -2.95 -6.97 -6.84
C TYR A 86 -1.81 -7.99 -6.79
N VAL A 87 -1.95 -9.13 -7.48
CA VAL A 87 -0.90 -10.15 -7.55
C VAL A 87 0.36 -9.59 -8.21
N GLY A 88 0.21 -8.85 -9.32
CA GLY A 88 1.33 -8.18 -9.97
C GLY A 88 2.03 -7.16 -9.07
N ALA A 89 1.27 -6.38 -8.29
CA ALA A 89 1.81 -5.44 -7.32
C ALA A 89 2.56 -6.13 -6.18
N GLN A 90 2.01 -7.22 -5.61
CA GLN A 90 2.67 -8.00 -4.57
C GLN A 90 3.98 -8.62 -5.08
N PHE A 91 3.98 -9.12 -6.31
CA PHE A 91 5.20 -9.62 -6.95
C PHE A 91 6.24 -8.51 -7.12
N GLY A 92 5.83 -7.33 -7.59
CA GLY A 92 6.72 -6.16 -7.73
C GLY A 92 7.31 -5.69 -6.39
N VAL A 93 6.49 -5.62 -5.34
CA VAL A 93 6.95 -5.28 -3.98
C VAL A 93 7.92 -6.34 -3.44
N GLY A 94 7.63 -7.63 -3.65
CA GLY A 94 8.51 -8.73 -3.27
C GLY A 94 9.86 -8.65 -3.97
N LEU A 95 9.88 -8.42 -5.29
CA LEU A 95 11.11 -8.23 -6.06
C LEU A 95 11.89 -7.00 -5.60
N TYR A 96 11.20 -5.90 -5.32
CA TYR A 96 11.83 -4.70 -4.78
C TYR A 96 12.48 -4.96 -3.41
N MET A 97 11.82 -5.71 -2.52
CA MET A 97 12.39 -6.12 -1.23
C MET A 97 13.55 -7.08 -1.33
N PHE A 98 13.52 -7.97 -2.31
CA PHE A 98 14.67 -8.78 -2.63
C PHE A 98 15.87 -7.92 -3.04
N LEU A 99 15.67 -6.95 -3.94
CA LEU A 99 16.73 -6.03 -4.37
C LEU A 99 17.29 -5.19 -3.22
N VAL A 100 16.42 -4.60 -2.38
CA VAL A 100 16.87 -3.86 -1.20
C VAL A 100 17.67 -4.77 -0.27
N GLY A 101 17.21 -6.01 -0.05
CA GLY A 101 17.93 -7.02 0.72
C GLY A 101 19.32 -7.34 0.16
N CYS A 102 19.47 -7.43 -1.16
CA CYS A 102 20.78 -7.64 -1.81
C CYS A 102 21.73 -6.45 -1.66
N THR A 103 21.21 -5.23 -1.47
CA THR A 103 22.03 -4.02 -1.27
C THR A 103 22.42 -3.77 0.20
N LEU A 104 21.93 -4.57 1.14
CA LEU A 104 22.23 -4.40 2.57
C LEU A 104 23.60 -4.96 2.95
N HIS A 105 24.46 -4.09 3.47
CA HIS A 105 25.77 -4.45 4.01
C HIS A 105 25.67 -4.84 5.49
N LEU A 106 25.50 -6.14 5.77
CA LEU A 106 25.32 -6.67 7.14
C LEU A 106 26.54 -6.46 8.06
N ASP A 107 27.71 -6.20 7.50
CA ASP A 107 28.95 -6.06 8.28
C ASP A 107 28.99 -4.78 9.12
N HIS A 108 28.38 -3.68 8.66
CA HIS A 108 28.22 -2.46 9.47
C HIS A 108 27.21 -2.66 10.61
N PHE A 109 26.19 -3.50 10.41
CA PHE A 109 25.11 -3.75 11.37
C PHE A 109 25.60 -4.38 12.68
N LYS A 110 26.63 -5.25 12.61
CA LYS A 110 27.16 -5.94 13.80
C LYS A 110 27.73 -4.97 14.85
N THR A 111 28.31 -3.85 14.42
CA THR A 111 28.89 -2.85 15.33
C THR A 111 27.83 -2.04 16.10
N LYS A 112 26.59 -2.00 15.59
CA LYS A 112 25.46 -1.26 16.17
C LYS A 112 24.34 -2.17 16.69
N ALA A 113 24.54 -3.48 16.73
CA ALA A 113 23.49 -4.47 17.03
C ALA A 113 22.73 -4.21 18.35
N LYS A 114 23.41 -3.77 19.42
CA LYS A 114 22.74 -3.43 20.69
C LYS A 114 21.80 -2.23 20.55
N SER A 115 22.24 -1.19 19.85
CA SER A 115 21.43 0.01 19.58
C SER A 115 20.27 -0.32 18.66
N ALA A 116 20.50 -1.14 17.63
CA ALA A 116 19.45 -1.61 16.72
C ALA A 116 18.39 -2.43 17.48
N ALA A 117 18.82 -3.32 18.38
CA ALA A 117 17.90 -4.11 19.21
C ALA A 117 17.06 -3.24 20.15
N SER A 118 17.65 -2.25 20.82
CA SER A 118 16.88 -1.34 21.68
C SER A 118 15.88 -0.51 20.89
N VAL A 119 16.26 -0.02 19.70
CA VAL A 119 15.36 0.74 18.83
C VAL A 119 14.23 -0.14 18.31
N SER A 120 14.51 -1.39 17.91
CA SER A 120 13.47 -2.34 17.50
C SER A 120 12.50 -2.68 18.63
N ILE A 121 12.99 -2.95 19.84
CA ILE A 121 12.12 -3.24 20.99
C ILE A 121 11.26 -2.02 21.31
N ALA A 122 11.82 -0.81 21.34
CA ALA A 122 11.06 0.41 21.55
C ALA A 122 10.01 0.62 20.43
N GLY A 123 10.40 0.39 19.17
CA GLY A 123 9.54 0.49 18.00
C GLY A 123 8.41 -0.53 17.96
N ILE A 124 8.49 -1.63 18.73
CA ILE A 124 7.40 -2.59 18.90
C ILE A 124 6.59 -2.27 20.16
N ALA A 125 7.26 -2.08 21.30
CA ALA A 125 6.60 -1.87 22.58
C ALA A 125 5.75 -0.60 22.60
N THR A 126 6.25 0.50 22.05
CA THR A 126 5.54 1.79 22.03
C THR A 126 4.22 1.71 21.25
N PRO A 127 4.16 1.22 20.00
CA PRO A 127 2.91 0.99 19.28
C PRO A 127 1.92 0.06 20.00
N PHE A 128 2.40 -0.99 20.65
CA PHE A 128 1.53 -1.91 21.39
C PHE A 128 0.92 -1.27 22.64
N VAL A 129 1.69 -0.47 23.37
CA VAL A 129 1.17 0.33 24.50
C VAL A 129 0.15 1.34 23.98
N MET A 130 0.45 2.06 22.90
CA MET A 130 -0.49 3.00 22.29
C MET A 130 -1.79 2.31 21.85
N ALA A 131 -1.68 1.15 21.19
CA ALA A 131 -2.84 0.34 20.79
C ALA A 131 -3.68 -0.07 22.01
N ALA A 132 -3.05 -0.51 23.10
CA ALA A 132 -3.77 -0.90 24.32
C ALA A 132 -4.54 0.28 24.94
N LEU A 133 -4.05 1.51 24.79
CA LEU A 133 -4.71 2.72 25.28
C LEU A 133 -5.86 3.17 24.37
N ILE A 134 -5.70 3.12 23.05
CA ILE A 134 -6.68 3.67 22.10
C ILE A 134 -7.78 2.67 21.72
N THR A 135 -7.47 1.37 21.65
CA THR A 135 -8.42 0.35 21.16
C THR A 135 -9.72 0.30 21.97
N PRO A 136 -9.75 0.41 23.31
CA PRO A 136 -11.02 0.44 24.06
C PRO A 136 -11.94 1.59 23.64
N LEU A 137 -11.37 2.77 23.33
CA LEU A 137 -12.13 3.91 22.85
C LEU A 137 -12.60 3.68 21.40
N LEU A 138 -11.73 3.13 20.55
CA LEU A 138 -12.07 2.83 19.16
C LEU A 138 -13.15 1.74 19.03
N LEU A 139 -13.23 0.79 19.96
CA LEU A 139 -14.29 -0.23 20.00
C LEU A 139 -15.70 0.35 20.22
N THR A 140 -15.80 1.58 20.73
CA THR A 140 -17.09 2.27 20.86
C THR A 140 -17.56 2.91 19.56
N VAL A 141 -16.69 3.01 18.54
CA VAL A 141 -17.02 3.62 17.26
C VAL A 141 -17.71 2.57 16.37
N PRO A 142 -18.99 2.80 16.00
CA PRO A 142 -19.74 1.82 15.21
C PRO A 142 -19.12 1.66 13.82
N GLY A 143 -18.98 0.40 13.37
CA GLY A 143 -18.49 0.05 12.04
C GLY A 143 -16.96 0.03 11.88
N LEU A 144 -16.19 0.31 12.94
CA LEU A 144 -14.72 0.30 12.87
C LEU A 144 -14.11 -1.10 13.04
N PHE A 145 -14.75 -1.95 13.85
CA PHE A 145 -14.34 -3.34 14.07
C PHE A 145 -15.49 -4.31 13.76
N ALA A 146 -15.14 -5.58 13.49
CA ALA A 146 -16.11 -6.65 13.31
C ALA A 146 -16.95 -6.85 14.59
N GLU A 147 -18.23 -7.14 14.41
CA GLU A 147 -19.15 -7.40 15.52
C GLU A 147 -18.66 -8.58 16.38
N GLY A 148 -18.62 -8.38 17.69
CA GLY A 148 -18.18 -9.41 18.64
C GLY A 148 -16.67 -9.63 18.73
N ILE A 149 -15.83 -8.77 18.13
CA ILE A 149 -14.38 -8.88 18.32
C ILE A 149 -14.01 -8.69 19.80
N SER A 150 -13.11 -9.54 20.31
CA SER A 150 -12.58 -9.33 21.66
C SER A 150 -11.65 -8.11 21.67
N GLN A 151 -11.65 -7.37 22.78
CA GLN A 151 -10.72 -6.24 22.95
C GLN A 151 -9.27 -6.68 22.79
N TRP A 152 -8.92 -7.88 23.26
CA TRP A 152 -7.58 -8.42 23.12
C TRP A 152 -7.16 -8.59 21.65
N SER A 153 -8.01 -9.22 20.83
CA SER A 153 -7.74 -9.40 19.41
C SER A 153 -7.65 -8.07 18.66
N ALA A 154 -8.55 -7.12 18.98
CA ALA A 154 -8.52 -5.78 18.40
C ALA A 154 -7.25 -5.02 18.77
N THR A 155 -6.79 -5.11 20.03
CA THR A 155 -5.57 -4.46 20.51
C THR A 155 -4.34 -5.06 19.88
N LEU A 156 -4.24 -6.39 19.81
CA LEU A 156 -3.12 -7.06 19.15
C LEU A 156 -3.04 -6.72 17.66
N PHE A 157 -4.19 -6.72 16.97
CA PHE A 157 -4.25 -6.34 15.56
C PHE A 157 -3.80 -4.89 15.35
N MET A 158 -4.35 -3.95 16.13
CA MET A 158 -3.97 -2.53 16.06
C MET A 158 -2.49 -2.32 16.36
N GLY A 159 -1.99 -2.96 17.42
CA GLY A 159 -0.57 -2.91 17.81
C GLY A 159 0.34 -3.43 16.70
N ALA A 160 0.00 -4.57 16.08
CA ALA A 160 0.73 -5.12 14.96
C ALA A 160 0.71 -4.20 13.72
N CYS A 161 -0.45 -3.61 13.40
CA CYS A 161 -0.59 -2.68 12.28
C CYS A 161 0.26 -1.42 12.45
N ILE A 162 0.31 -0.84 13.66
CA ILE A 162 1.08 0.38 13.94
C ILE A 162 2.59 0.06 14.06
N ALA A 163 2.95 -1.11 14.62
CA ALA A 163 4.35 -1.52 14.79
C ALA A 163 5.02 -1.92 13.46
N LEU A 164 4.25 -2.26 12.43
CA LEU A 164 4.80 -2.67 11.15
C LEU A 164 5.53 -1.50 10.47
N THR A 165 6.85 -1.62 10.34
CA THR A 165 7.65 -0.59 9.68
C THR A 165 7.62 -0.78 8.16
N ALA A 166 7.46 0.32 7.42
CA ALA A 166 7.60 0.33 5.96
C ALA A 166 9.07 0.47 5.56
N PHE A 167 9.91 -0.47 5.96
CA PHE A 167 11.33 -0.53 5.59
C PHE A 167 11.58 -0.35 4.08
N PRO A 168 10.83 -1.03 3.18
CA PRO A 168 10.92 -0.81 1.74
C PRO A 168 10.96 0.64 1.33
N MET A 169 10.07 1.40 1.96
CA MET A 169 9.83 2.77 1.63
C MET A 169 10.97 3.66 2.10
N LEU A 170 11.42 3.44 3.33
CA LEU A 170 12.56 4.17 3.89
C LEU A 170 13.82 3.94 3.06
N ALA A 171 14.12 2.69 2.69
CA ALA A 171 15.26 2.36 1.84
C ALA A 171 15.20 3.10 0.50
N ARG A 172 14.00 3.17 -0.11
CA ARG A 172 13.81 3.92 -1.34
C ARG A 172 14.07 5.41 -1.18
N ILE A 173 13.54 6.01 -0.12
CA ILE A 173 13.73 7.44 0.17
C ILE A 173 15.21 7.75 0.40
N ILE A 174 15.92 6.91 1.17
CA ILE A 174 17.35 7.06 1.41
C ILE A 174 18.12 7.02 0.09
N ASN A 175 17.82 6.05 -0.78
CA ASN A 175 18.47 5.93 -2.09
C ASN A 175 18.15 7.11 -3.03
N GLU A 176 16.88 7.50 -3.14
CA GLU A 176 16.43 8.64 -3.96
C GLU A 176 17.01 9.98 -3.48
N ARG A 177 17.31 10.11 -2.19
CA ARG A 177 17.91 11.31 -1.60
C ARG A 177 19.44 11.27 -1.55
N GLY A 178 20.07 10.19 -1.98
CA GLY A 178 21.53 10.02 -1.89
C GLY A 178 22.05 9.93 -0.45
N LEU A 179 21.23 9.45 0.48
CA LEU A 179 21.56 9.33 1.91
C LEU A 179 22.15 7.95 2.28
N ALA A 180 22.37 7.08 1.29
CA ALA A 180 22.81 5.69 1.52
C ALA A 180 24.13 5.59 2.29
N ASP A 181 25.06 6.52 2.05
CA ASP A 181 26.38 6.55 2.71
C ASP A 181 26.40 7.40 4.01
N SER A 182 25.23 7.88 4.46
CA SER A 182 25.10 8.67 5.69
C SER A 182 24.80 7.78 6.90
N SER A 183 24.92 8.32 8.12
CA SER A 183 24.55 7.61 9.36
C SER A 183 23.07 7.21 9.44
N LEU A 184 22.22 7.72 8.54
CA LEU A 184 20.82 7.32 8.42
C LEU A 184 20.62 6.11 7.48
N GLY A 185 21.62 5.79 6.65
CA GLY A 185 21.62 4.69 5.68
C GLY A 185 22.37 3.43 6.13
N THR A 186 23.16 3.50 7.20
CA THR A 186 23.94 2.38 7.80
C THR A 186 23.37 1.94 9.15
#